data_AF-A0A1Q9CUI7-F1
#
_entry.id   AF-A0A1Q9CUI7-F1
#
_cell.length_a   1.000
_cell.length_b   1.000
_cell.length_c   1.000
_cell.angle_alpha   90.00
_cell.angle_beta   90.00
_cell.angle_gamma   90.00
#
_symmetry.space_group_name_H-M   'P 1'
#
loop_
_entity.id
_entity.type
_entity.pdbx_description
1 polymer ?
#
loop_
_entity_poly.entity_id
_entity_poly.type
_entity_poly.pdbx_seq_one_letter_code
_entity_poly.pdbx_strand_id
1 'polypeptide(L)'
;MSSEKEGDHGFMVSPSVKLMLLQGQIQSSVAPASASATAPPVPASAAELAAVLSSLKSDGSEGGEGPILLRRAAASRQLGEGVEEELRLAEDALDLFLWVLGAVRSMGSSRQRIVASCKHMVESSSRSRLMVLYSLWIVVLAEVAMPLKLAVLEHEVRQRQDGPSTIAANLEVFEEKAEESSRKGVQLLVTPEYGLTGFPGAVRSQWWDYAVDIPDLPTGDVRPVPCLETTKFPAIVKRLSCIARSYRLVFVVGLIDLKRCSLEPYPGCEHSRDGSLLFNTALAFDADGAYVAKYHKANLWGEHAADAGSSCVLPEFFSKELNMSFGVFVCADLINAWPALELVDKGIQHFVMPLSWSNEMFQMQPLPWIQAWSKLMNVTIAAANSRSPTSSGSGIFSSGVPLAVAYDLSGREADQLAVASAPGWLPGTGLKAFCPTDLSRTAALKPHGSQWLTYQLDMSVGSHHASVCSNYQPGFADGPTCCNVTYTSKATGKGYVLVLLNGLDFAPGIEPWAGEACAVLPCSEGADDCLSYPAEALSRHKPSWFGEFSAVELQVTFSVPQLVFPQVLSGDGLLSPLEWHLQAAAESYRHSLRLSSRAAEELLSLQLYGRPFTKDPDASQKCPCALGSLDS
;
A
#
# COMPACT_ATOMS: atom_id res chain seq x y z
N MET A 1 5.64 -58.40 -13.82
CA MET A 1 4.39 -58.29 -14.59
C MET A 1 3.65 -57.05 -14.07
N SER A 2 4.09 -55.84 -14.41
CA SER A 2 3.77 -55.07 -15.64
C SER A 2 2.28 -54.72 -15.77
N SER A 3 1.92 -53.49 -15.39
CA SER A 3 1.24 -52.55 -16.30
C SER A 3 1.23 -51.15 -15.70
N GLU A 4 1.93 -50.24 -16.38
CA GLU A 4 1.80 -48.79 -16.25
C GLU A 4 0.37 -48.33 -16.59
N LYS A 5 -0.05 -47.20 -16.01
CA LYS A 5 -0.89 -46.21 -16.69
C LYS A 5 -0.63 -44.81 -16.12
N GLU A 6 -0.17 -43.98 -17.05
CA GLU A 6 0.01 -42.53 -17.17
C GLU A 6 -0.59 -41.59 -16.10
N GLY A 7 0.16 -40.52 -15.86
CA GLY A 7 -0.12 -39.48 -14.89
C GLY A 7 -1.06 -38.40 -15.38
N ASP A 8 -1.72 -37.77 -14.40
CA ASP A 8 -2.54 -36.59 -14.59
C ASP A 8 -1.83 -35.40 -13.94
N HIS A 9 -1.04 -34.68 -14.74
CA HIS A 9 -0.50 -33.38 -14.36
C HIS A 9 -1.56 -32.32 -14.64
N GLY A 10 -2.41 -32.06 -13.66
CA GLY A 10 -3.31 -30.91 -13.66
C GLY A 10 -2.50 -29.61 -13.71
N PHE A 11 -2.49 -28.94 -14.86
CA PHE A 11 -1.99 -27.57 -14.98
C PHE A 11 -2.87 -26.64 -14.12
N MET A 12 -2.33 -26.16 -13.00
CA MET A 12 -2.91 -25.03 -12.28
C MET A 12 -2.77 -23.77 -13.13
N VAL A 13 -3.88 -23.34 -13.71
CA VAL A 13 -4.01 -22.04 -14.36
C VAL A 13 -3.92 -20.96 -13.27
N SER A 14 -2.93 -20.07 -13.39
CA SER A 14 -2.72 -18.94 -12.48
C SER A 14 -4.02 -18.12 -12.29
N PRO A 15 -4.30 -17.61 -11.08
CA PRO A 15 -5.43 -16.71 -10.81
C PRO A 15 -5.51 -15.53 -11.79
N SER A 16 -4.37 -15.05 -12.28
CA SER A 16 -4.25 -13.98 -13.27
C SER A 16 -4.86 -14.35 -14.63
N VAL A 17 -4.76 -15.63 -15.03
CA VAL A 17 -5.31 -16.12 -16.30
C VAL A 17 -6.81 -16.39 -16.19
N LYS A 18 -7.30 -16.81 -15.01
CA LYS A 18 -8.75 -16.89 -14.72
C LYS A 18 -9.42 -15.51 -14.76
N LEU A 19 -8.75 -14.46 -14.28
CA LEU A 19 -9.26 -13.09 -14.31
C LEU A 19 -9.40 -12.57 -15.76
N MET A 20 -8.44 -12.87 -16.62
CA MET A 20 -8.47 -12.50 -18.04
C MET A 20 -9.58 -13.22 -18.82
N LEU A 21 -9.84 -14.50 -18.53
CA LEU A 21 -10.90 -15.27 -19.21
C LEU A 21 -12.32 -14.82 -18.80
N LEU A 22 -12.51 -14.38 -17.56
CA LEU A 22 -13.80 -13.88 -17.06
C LEU A 22 -14.14 -12.47 -17.57
N GLN A 23 -13.14 -11.62 -17.76
CA GLN A 23 -13.34 -10.28 -18.33
C GLN A 23 -13.74 -10.32 -19.83
N GLY A 24 -13.41 -11.40 -20.54
CA GLY A 24 -13.85 -11.63 -21.92
C GLY A 24 -15.31 -12.12 -22.06
N GLN A 25 -15.97 -12.54 -20.98
CA GLN A 25 -17.33 -13.10 -21.04
C GLN A 25 -18.45 -12.08 -20.70
N ILE A 26 -18.14 -10.82 -20.38
CA ILE A 26 -19.13 -9.79 -20.02
C ILE A 26 -19.62 -8.96 -21.23
N GLN A 27 -19.26 -9.33 -22.47
CA GLN A 27 -19.88 -8.76 -23.67
C GLN A 27 -20.45 -9.84 -24.59
N SER A 28 -21.65 -10.33 -24.27
CA SER A 28 -22.64 -10.72 -25.30
C SER A 28 -24.02 -10.95 -24.69
N SER A 29 -24.92 -9.98 -24.85
CA SER A 29 -26.36 -10.17 -24.64
C SER A 29 -27.16 -9.55 -25.77
N VAL A 30 -26.99 -10.04 -27.00
CA VAL A 30 -27.97 -9.87 -28.08
C VAL A 30 -27.97 -11.13 -28.94
N ALA A 31 -29.14 -11.75 -29.12
CA ALA A 31 -29.40 -12.85 -30.06
C ALA A 31 -30.44 -12.38 -31.13
N PRO A 32 -30.78 -13.18 -32.16
CA PRO A 32 -29.99 -13.43 -33.37
C PRO A 32 -30.75 -13.02 -34.65
N ALA A 33 -30.05 -12.90 -35.78
CA ALA A 33 -30.65 -12.86 -37.12
C ALA A 33 -29.89 -13.76 -38.11
N SER A 34 -30.63 -14.27 -39.10
CA SER A 34 -30.46 -15.50 -39.87
C SER A 34 -29.50 -15.47 -41.09
N ALA A 35 -28.82 -16.61 -41.31
CA ALA A 35 -28.38 -17.30 -42.54
C ALA A 35 -28.13 -16.55 -43.88
N SER A 36 -26.96 -16.75 -44.50
CA SER A 36 -26.76 -17.68 -45.65
C SER A 36 -25.30 -17.69 -46.16
N ALA A 37 -24.96 -18.74 -46.92
CA ALA A 37 -23.64 -19.31 -47.18
C ALA A 37 -22.86 -18.74 -48.39
N THR A 38 -21.53 -18.96 -48.43
CA THR A 38 -20.76 -19.63 -49.52
C THR A 38 -19.24 -19.59 -49.25
N ALA A 39 -18.52 -20.64 -49.64
CA ALA A 39 -17.04 -20.78 -49.67
C ALA A 39 -16.65 -21.44 -51.04
N PRO A 40 -15.37 -21.55 -51.48
CA PRO A 40 -14.07 -21.01 -51.01
C PRO A 40 -13.23 -20.37 -52.18
N PRO A 41 -11.90 -20.12 -52.05
CA PRO A 41 -10.89 -21.14 -52.41
C PRO A 41 -9.68 -21.23 -51.45
N VAL A 42 -9.02 -22.40 -51.42
CA VAL A 42 -7.80 -22.70 -50.63
C VAL A 42 -6.55 -22.26 -51.40
N PRO A 43 -5.51 -21.73 -50.73
CA PRO A 43 -4.16 -22.24 -51.04
C PRO A 43 -3.20 -22.40 -49.85
N ALA A 44 -2.24 -23.32 -50.07
CA ALA A 44 -1.04 -23.70 -49.33
C ALA A 44 -1.23 -24.31 -47.93
N SER A 45 -0.91 -25.60 -47.81
CA SER A 45 -0.95 -26.30 -46.52
C SER A 45 0.16 -25.76 -45.61
N ALA A 46 -0.15 -25.60 -44.31
CA ALA A 46 0.80 -25.18 -43.28
C ALA A 46 2.08 -26.03 -43.22
N ALA A 47 2.06 -27.24 -43.81
CA ALA A 47 3.21 -28.11 -43.96
C ALA A 47 4.30 -27.53 -44.89
N GLU A 48 3.94 -26.77 -45.92
CA GLU A 48 4.91 -26.14 -46.83
C GLU A 48 5.59 -24.93 -46.19
N LEU A 49 4.84 -24.14 -45.42
CA LEU A 49 5.39 -23.00 -44.66
C LEU A 49 6.29 -23.48 -43.50
N ALA A 50 5.93 -24.59 -42.85
CA ALA A 50 6.74 -25.22 -41.82
C ALA A 50 8.05 -25.79 -42.37
N ALA A 51 8.06 -26.29 -43.61
CA ALA A 51 9.28 -26.79 -44.28
C ALA A 51 10.27 -25.67 -44.65
N VAL A 52 9.77 -24.47 -44.97
CA VAL A 52 10.62 -23.30 -45.24
C VAL A 52 11.17 -22.71 -43.94
N LEU A 53 10.35 -22.64 -42.88
CA LEU A 53 10.78 -22.14 -41.57
C LEU A 53 11.74 -23.08 -40.84
N SER A 54 11.68 -24.40 -41.10
CA SER A 54 12.62 -25.36 -40.53
C SER A 54 14.00 -25.29 -41.17
N SER A 55 14.11 -24.90 -42.45
CA SER A 55 15.41 -24.71 -43.10
C SER A 55 16.13 -23.41 -42.68
N LEU A 56 15.44 -22.48 -42.01
CA LEU A 56 16.01 -21.24 -41.48
C LEU A 56 16.67 -21.40 -40.10
N LYS A 57 16.53 -22.56 -39.45
CA LYS A 57 17.11 -22.82 -38.12
C LYS A 57 18.54 -23.38 -38.13
N SER A 58 19.17 -23.58 -39.29
CA SER A 58 20.44 -24.31 -39.36
C SER A 58 21.72 -23.48 -39.53
N ASP A 59 21.68 -22.15 -39.63
CA ASP A 59 22.93 -21.35 -39.61
C ASP A 59 22.86 -20.22 -38.58
N GLY A 60 23.51 -20.47 -37.44
CA GLY A 60 23.68 -19.50 -36.36
C GLY A 60 24.90 -18.61 -36.58
N SER A 61 24.75 -17.55 -37.38
CA SER A 61 25.73 -16.46 -37.41
C SER A 61 25.05 -15.09 -37.36
N GLU A 62 25.48 -14.28 -36.39
CA GLU A 62 25.19 -12.86 -36.29
C GLU A 62 25.67 -12.14 -37.56
N GLY A 63 24.74 -11.59 -38.34
CA GLY A 63 25.06 -10.75 -39.49
C GLY A 63 23.95 -10.69 -40.53
N GLY A 64 23.18 -9.59 -40.52
CA GLY A 64 22.69 -8.85 -41.69
C GLY A 64 22.08 -9.53 -42.94
N GLU A 65 21.79 -10.83 -42.98
CA GLU A 65 21.39 -11.50 -44.24
C GLU A 65 19.94 -12.02 -44.29
N GLY A 66 19.15 -11.86 -43.23
CA GLY A 66 17.72 -12.20 -43.23
C GLY A 66 16.91 -11.55 -44.38
N PRO A 67 17.05 -10.23 -44.63
CA PRO A 67 16.35 -9.55 -45.72
C PRO A 67 16.83 -9.98 -47.12
N ILE A 68 18.06 -10.46 -47.25
CA ILE A 68 18.66 -10.88 -48.53
C ILE A 68 18.17 -12.28 -48.92
N LEU A 69 18.00 -13.18 -47.94
CA LEU A 69 17.45 -14.53 -48.15
C LEU A 69 15.94 -14.50 -48.47
N LEU A 70 15.17 -13.61 -47.82
CA LEU A 70 13.76 -13.35 -48.16
C LEU A 70 13.61 -12.79 -49.59
N ARG A 71 14.50 -11.88 -50.01
CA ARG A 71 14.53 -11.37 -51.40
C ARG A 71 14.95 -12.42 -52.42
N ARG A 72 15.85 -13.35 -52.09
CA ARG A 72 16.20 -14.48 -52.98
C ARG A 72 15.08 -15.52 -53.10
N ALA A 73 14.36 -15.78 -52.02
CA ALA A 73 13.17 -16.65 -52.04
C ALA A 73 12.03 -16.02 -52.87
N ALA A 74 11.77 -14.72 -52.68
CA ALA A 74 10.78 -13.94 -53.42
C ALA A 74 11.14 -13.78 -54.91
N ALA A 75 12.42 -13.62 -55.28
CA ALA A 75 12.84 -13.54 -56.68
C ALA A 75 12.77 -14.89 -57.43
N SER A 76 12.66 -16.01 -56.72
CA SER A 76 12.66 -17.36 -57.31
C SER A 76 11.26 -17.92 -57.62
N ARG A 77 10.20 -17.24 -57.19
CA ARG A 77 8.80 -17.62 -57.47
C ARG A 77 7.99 -16.36 -57.77
N GLN A 78 7.23 -16.36 -58.86
CA GLN A 78 6.21 -15.34 -59.12
C GLN A 78 5.22 -15.34 -57.95
N LEU A 79 5.46 -14.48 -56.96
CA LEU A 79 4.54 -14.22 -55.86
C LEU A 79 3.45 -13.29 -56.39
N GLY A 80 2.19 -13.67 -56.21
CA GLY A 80 1.05 -12.82 -56.56
C GLY A 80 1.04 -11.55 -55.70
N GLU A 81 0.45 -10.47 -56.23
CA GLU A 81 0.44 -9.11 -55.64
C GLU A 81 0.08 -9.06 -54.15
N GLY A 82 -0.67 -10.03 -53.61
CA GLY A 82 -1.04 -10.09 -52.19
C GLY A 82 0.08 -10.51 -51.22
N VAL A 83 1.09 -11.28 -51.66
CA VAL A 83 2.19 -11.73 -50.77
C VAL A 83 3.25 -10.64 -50.61
N GLU A 84 3.43 -9.79 -51.62
CA GLU A 84 4.37 -8.68 -51.60
C GLU A 84 3.89 -7.56 -50.65
N GLU A 85 2.58 -7.39 -50.53
CA GLU A 85 1.97 -6.50 -49.54
C GLU A 85 2.12 -7.03 -48.10
N GLU A 86 1.95 -8.34 -47.87
CA GLU A 86 2.18 -8.96 -46.56
C GLU A 86 3.67 -8.92 -46.14
N LEU A 87 4.60 -9.12 -47.08
CA LEU A 87 6.04 -9.03 -46.79
C LEU A 87 6.43 -7.60 -46.41
N ARG A 88 5.90 -6.62 -47.13
CA ARG A 88 6.14 -5.20 -46.87
C ARG A 88 5.52 -4.75 -45.54
N LEU A 89 4.35 -5.28 -45.19
CA LEU A 89 3.75 -5.08 -43.86
C LEU A 89 4.59 -5.68 -42.72
N ALA A 90 5.27 -6.80 -42.95
CA ALA A 90 6.17 -7.41 -41.98
C ALA A 90 7.47 -6.61 -41.81
N GLU A 91 8.05 -6.09 -42.89
CA GLU A 91 9.20 -5.18 -42.85
C GLU A 91 8.85 -3.87 -42.12
N ASP A 92 7.72 -3.23 -42.47
CA ASP A 92 7.24 -2.00 -41.82
C ASP A 92 6.96 -2.21 -40.31
N ALA A 93 6.44 -3.39 -39.93
CA ALA A 93 6.20 -3.73 -38.53
C ALA A 93 7.49 -3.95 -37.73
N LEU A 94 8.52 -4.53 -38.36
CA LEU A 94 9.82 -4.75 -37.74
C LEU A 94 10.57 -3.42 -37.55
N ASP A 95 10.53 -2.53 -38.53
CA ASP A 95 11.11 -1.19 -38.43
C ASP A 95 10.40 -0.35 -37.36
N LEU A 96 9.07 -0.44 -37.26
CA LEU A 96 8.30 0.22 -36.20
C LEU A 96 8.66 -0.34 -34.81
N PHE A 97 8.83 -1.65 -34.67
CA PHE A 97 9.26 -2.30 -33.43
C PHE A 97 10.64 -1.83 -32.98
N LEU A 98 11.62 -1.80 -33.89
CA LEU A 98 12.97 -1.32 -33.62
C LEU A 98 12.99 0.18 -33.28
N TRP A 99 12.13 0.97 -33.91
CA TRP A 99 11.97 2.39 -33.61
C TRP A 99 11.34 2.64 -32.22
N VAL A 100 10.28 1.91 -31.86
CA VAL A 100 9.65 2.00 -30.53
C VAL A 100 10.61 1.57 -29.43
N LEU A 101 11.36 0.48 -29.63
CA LEU A 101 12.41 0.07 -28.69
C LEU A 101 13.51 1.13 -28.53
N GLY A 102 13.88 1.80 -29.63
CA GLY A 102 14.80 2.93 -29.61
C GLY A 102 14.25 4.13 -28.82
N ALA A 103 12.99 4.48 -29.03
CA ALA A 103 12.31 5.59 -28.35
C ALA A 103 12.06 5.33 -26.86
N VAL A 104 11.72 4.09 -26.48
CA VAL A 104 11.55 3.66 -25.08
C VAL A 104 12.88 3.71 -24.33
N ARG A 105 14.00 3.38 -25.00
CA ARG A 105 15.36 3.48 -24.41
C ARG A 105 15.87 4.91 -24.28
N SER A 106 15.33 5.88 -25.04
CA SER A 106 15.83 7.25 -25.09
C SER A 106 14.98 8.28 -24.34
N MET A 107 13.79 7.93 -23.82
CA MET A 107 12.86 8.91 -23.24
C MET A 107 12.50 8.62 -21.78
N GLY A 108 13.05 9.45 -20.89
CA GLY A 108 12.54 9.63 -19.54
C GLY A 108 11.14 10.29 -19.52
N SER A 109 10.38 9.94 -18.49
CA SER A 109 9.22 10.65 -17.92
C SER A 109 7.91 10.81 -18.71
N SER A 110 7.58 10.05 -19.76
CA SER A 110 6.24 10.17 -20.38
C SER A 110 5.58 8.87 -20.83
N ARG A 111 5.36 7.95 -19.87
CA ARG A 111 4.60 6.69 -20.08
C ARG A 111 3.13 6.94 -20.49
N GLN A 112 2.48 8.00 -20.00
CA GLN A 112 1.06 8.28 -20.28
C GLN A 112 0.79 8.70 -21.74
N ARG A 113 1.72 9.39 -22.41
CA ARG A 113 1.54 9.81 -23.82
C ARG A 113 1.63 8.63 -24.79
N ILE A 114 2.41 7.61 -24.45
CA ILE A 114 2.56 6.38 -25.24
C ILE A 114 1.25 5.59 -25.21
N VAL A 115 0.65 5.42 -24.03
CA VAL A 115 -0.64 4.71 -23.86
C VAL A 115 -1.77 5.41 -24.64
N ALA A 116 -1.83 6.75 -24.58
CA ALA A 116 -2.85 7.52 -25.30
C ALA A 116 -2.67 7.47 -26.83
N SER A 117 -1.43 7.58 -27.33
CA SER A 117 -1.13 7.53 -28.77
C SER A 117 -1.38 6.13 -29.34
N CYS A 118 -1.02 5.07 -28.61
CA CYS A 118 -1.25 3.70 -29.06
C CYS A 118 -2.75 3.33 -29.07
N LYS A 119 -3.57 3.91 -28.18
CA LYS A 119 -5.03 3.71 -28.19
C LYS A 119 -5.67 4.28 -29.47
N HIS A 120 -5.30 5.50 -29.85
CA HIS A 120 -5.81 6.16 -31.05
C HIS A 120 -5.40 5.44 -32.35
N MET A 121 -4.24 4.75 -32.33
CA MET A 121 -3.72 4.02 -33.48
C MET A 121 -4.41 2.66 -33.67
N VAL A 122 -4.76 1.97 -32.57
CA VAL A 122 -5.55 0.72 -32.56
C VAL A 122 -6.96 0.93 -33.11
N GLU A 123 -7.57 2.08 -32.87
CA GLU A 123 -8.91 2.41 -33.35
C GLU A 123 -9.00 2.65 -34.88
N SER A 124 -7.87 2.77 -35.58
CA SER A 124 -7.83 3.23 -36.98
C SER A 124 -7.48 2.17 -38.05
N SER A 125 -7.30 0.90 -37.69
CA SER A 125 -6.55 -0.05 -38.54
C SER A 125 -7.22 -1.39 -38.83
N SER A 126 -6.82 -2.03 -39.94
CA SER A 126 -7.35 -3.33 -40.40
C SER A 126 -6.95 -4.50 -39.49
N ARG A 127 -7.68 -5.63 -39.58
CA ARG A 127 -7.60 -6.78 -38.66
C ARG A 127 -6.18 -7.31 -38.40
N SER A 128 -5.30 -7.33 -39.41
CA SER A 128 -3.93 -7.83 -39.27
C SER A 128 -3.01 -6.86 -38.52
N ARG A 129 -3.18 -5.54 -38.72
CA ARG A 129 -2.48 -4.48 -37.97
C ARG A 129 -2.94 -4.40 -36.52
N LEU A 130 -4.22 -4.72 -36.27
CA LEU A 130 -4.77 -4.80 -34.91
C LEU A 130 -4.04 -5.86 -34.08
N MET A 131 -3.79 -7.06 -34.62
CA MET A 131 -3.09 -8.11 -33.87
C MET A 131 -1.65 -7.75 -33.52
N VAL A 132 -0.89 -7.16 -34.44
CA VAL A 132 0.49 -6.72 -34.17
C VAL A 132 0.51 -5.60 -33.13
N LEU A 133 -0.42 -4.63 -33.23
CA LEU A 133 -0.56 -3.56 -32.24
C LEU A 133 -0.99 -4.09 -30.86
N TYR A 134 -1.84 -5.11 -30.80
CA TYR A 134 -2.22 -5.79 -29.54
C TYR A 134 -1.04 -6.55 -28.93
N SER A 135 -0.24 -7.27 -29.73
CA SER A 135 0.96 -7.97 -29.25
C SER A 135 2.01 -6.97 -28.75
N LEU A 136 2.22 -5.86 -29.45
CA LEU A 136 3.08 -4.76 -29.00
C LEU A 136 2.54 -4.11 -27.72
N TRP A 137 1.23 -3.91 -27.62
CA TRP A 137 0.57 -3.43 -26.40
C TRP A 137 0.81 -4.37 -25.22
N ILE A 138 0.68 -5.69 -25.42
CA ILE A 138 0.90 -6.70 -24.37
C ILE A 138 2.36 -6.69 -23.90
N VAL A 139 3.32 -6.57 -24.84
CA VAL A 139 4.76 -6.49 -24.51
C VAL A 139 5.10 -5.18 -23.78
N VAL A 140 4.56 -4.04 -24.23
CA VAL A 140 4.73 -2.75 -23.56
C VAL A 140 4.08 -2.76 -22.17
N LEU A 141 2.89 -3.35 -22.02
CA LEU A 141 2.26 -3.53 -20.71
C LEU A 141 3.10 -4.44 -19.80
N ALA A 142 3.67 -5.52 -20.33
CA ALA A 142 4.52 -6.44 -19.58
C ALA A 142 5.85 -5.81 -19.12
N GLU A 143 6.47 -4.95 -19.92
CA GLU A 143 7.66 -4.19 -19.52
C GLU A 143 7.34 -3.02 -18.56
N VAL A 144 6.18 -2.38 -18.71
CA VAL A 144 5.73 -1.28 -17.81
C VAL A 144 5.23 -1.81 -16.46
N ALA A 145 4.77 -3.06 -16.40
CA ALA A 145 4.26 -3.72 -15.21
C ALA A 145 5.28 -4.66 -14.54
N MET A 146 6.59 -4.43 -14.67
CA MET A 146 7.57 -5.25 -13.96
C MET A 146 7.25 -5.24 -12.45
N PRO A 147 7.11 -6.42 -11.82
CA PRO A 147 6.75 -6.51 -10.42
C PRO A 147 7.92 -6.02 -9.56
N LEU A 148 7.62 -5.12 -8.63
CA LEU A 148 8.55 -4.61 -7.63
C LEU A 148 8.61 -5.59 -6.46
N LYS A 149 9.78 -6.16 -6.16
CA LYS A 149 9.94 -7.07 -5.02
C LYS A 149 10.28 -6.30 -3.74
N LEU A 150 9.36 -6.32 -2.80
CA LEU A 150 9.39 -5.56 -1.55
C LEU A 150 9.61 -6.48 -0.36
N ALA A 151 10.24 -5.95 0.69
CA ALA A 151 10.28 -6.57 2.00
C ALA A 151 9.98 -5.57 3.11
N VAL A 152 9.31 -6.04 4.15
CA VAL A 152 9.13 -5.34 5.42
C VAL A 152 9.67 -6.20 6.54
N LEU A 153 10.40 -5.58 7.45
CA LEU A 153 10.94 -6.22 8.64
C LEU A 153 10.05 -5.86 9.84
N GLU A 154 9.42 -6.87 10.45
CA GLU A 154 8.89 -6.76 11.80
C GLU A 154 10.03 -7.08 12.78
N HIS A 155 10.30 -6.19 13.74
CA HIS A 155 11.52 -6.28 14.58
C HIS A 155 11.25 -6.03 16.06
N GLU A 156 11.75 -6.93 16.90
CA GLU A 156 11.84 -6.76 18.35
C GLU A 156 13.19 -6.15 18.71
N VAL A 157 13.14 -4.93 19.26
CA VAL A 157 14.33 -4.14 19.57
C VAL A 157 15.14 -4.81 20.68
N ARG A 158 16.42 -5.04 20.40
CA ARG A 158 17.42 -5.55 21.36
C ARG A 158 17.95 -4.41 22.21
N GLN A 159 17.24 -4.09 23.28
CA GLN A 159 17.66 -3.07 24.25
C GLN A 159 18.98 -3.43 24.93
N ARG A 160 19.90 -2.46 25.03
CA ARG A 160 21.19 -2.59 25.71
C ARG A 160 21.35 -1.53 26.81
N GLN A 161 22.55 -1.43 27.37
CA GLN A 161 22.82 -0.54 28.51
C GLN A 161 22.71 0.95 28.15
N ASP A 162 23.04 1.30 26.91
CA ASP A 162 23.02 2.67 26.40
C ASP A 162 22.53 2.74 24.95
N GLY A 163 22.31 3.96 24.45
CA GLY A 163 21.82 4.18 23.10
C GLY A 163 22.76 3.67 21.99
N PRO A 164 24.07 3.97 22.02
CA PRO A 164 25.00 3.48 21.02
C PRO A 164 25.09 1.95 20.94
N SER A 165 25.12 1.25 22.08
CA SER A 165 25.14 -0.21 22.10
C SER A 165 23.81 -0.83 21.65
N THR A 166 22.69 -0.17 21.92
CA THR A 166 21.36 -0.56 21.40
C THR A 166 21.31 -0.43 19.88
N ILE A 167 21.74 0.73 19.35
CA ILE A 167 21.83 0.95 17.90
C ILE A 167 22.74 -0.09 17.24
N ALA A 168 23.91 -0.37 17.81
CA ALA A 168 24.83 -1.36 17.27
C ALA A 168 24.20 -2.77 17.22
N ALA A 169 23.56 -3.21 18.30
CA ALA A 169 22.94 -4.54 18.37
C ALA A 169 21.78 -4.72 17.38
N ASN A 170 20.98 -3.67 17.14
CA ASN A 170 19.87 -3.74 16.17
C ASN A 170 20.36 -3.56 14.73
N LEU A 171 21.45 -2.80 14.52
CA LEU A 171 22.05 -2.64 13.21
C LEU A 171 22.61 -3.94 12.65
N GLU A 172 23.17 -4.80 13.49
CA GLU A 172 23.59 -6.16 13.11
C GLU A 172 22.42 -6.95 12.50
N VAL A 173 21.24 -6.87 13.12
CA VAL A 173 20.01 -7.53 12.66
C VAL A 173 19.56 -6.96 11.33
N PHE A 174 19.60 -5.63 11.19
CA PHE A 174 19.20 -4.96 9.96
C PHE A 174 20.12 -5.35 8.80
N GLU A 175 21.42 -5.52 9.07
CA GLU A 175 22.38 -5.99 8.08
C GLU A 175 22.16 -7.45 7.68
N GLU A 176 21.90 -8.35 8.65
CA GLU A 176 21.51 -9.74 8.38
C GLU A 176 20.23 -9.81 7.52
N LYS A 177 19.23 -8.98 7.84
CA LYS A 177 17.97 -8.94 7.11
C LYS A 177 18.09 -8.29 5.74
N ALA A 178 19.01 -7.35 5.56
CA ALA A 178 19.37 -6.82 4.25
C ALA A 178 20.07 -7.89 3.39
N GLU A 179 20.98 -8.69 3.96
CA GLU A 179 21.58 -9.84 3.26
C GLU A 179 20.51 -10.85 2.85
N GLU A 180 19.65 -11.25 3.80
CA GLU A 180 18.55 -12.19 3.55
C GLU A 180 17.63 -11.68 2.43
N SER A 181 17.29 -10.39 2.46
CA SER A 181 16.49 -9.71 1.44
C SER A 181 17.17 -9.75 0.07
N SER A 182 18.47 -9.43 0.01
CA SER A 182 19.27 -9.48 -1.22
C SER A 182 19.28 -10.88 -1.85
N ARG A 183 19.48 -11.92 -1.03
CA ARG A 183 19.43 -13.33 -1.49
C ARG A 183 18.07 -13.72 -2.02
N LYS A 184 17.00 -13.12 -1.49
CA LYS A 184 15.62 -13.27 -1.98
C LYS A 184 15.31 -12.38 -3.19
N GLY A 185 16.25 -11.56 -3.68
CA GLY A 185 16.05 -10.66 -4.82
C GLY A 185 15.14 -9.47 -4.50
N VAL A 186 15.04 -9.09 -3.23
CA VAL A 186 14.29 -7.91 -2.78
C VAL A 186 14.98 -6.65 -3.30
N GLN A 187 14.17 -5.73 -3.79
CA GLN A 187 14.62 -4.46 -4.36
C GLN A 187 14.46 -3.28 -3.38
N LEU A 188 13.54 -3.38 -2.42
CA LEU A 188 13.33 -2.38 -1.37
C LEU A 188 12.99 -3.06 -0.03
N LEU A 189 13.70 -2.68 1.03
CA LEU A 189 13.49 -3.11 2.41
C LEU A 189 13.08 -1.93 3.29
N VAL A 190 11.95 -2.07 3.99
CA VAL A 190 11.49 -1.12 5.02
C VAL A 190 11.69 -1.73 6.41
N THR A 191 12.18 -0.92 7.34
CA THR A 191 12.38 -1.29 8.76
C THR A 191 11.50 -0.44 9.68
N PRO A 192 11.29 -0.88 10.94
CA PRO A 192 10.37 -0.19 11.83
C PRO A 192 10.80 1.20 12.26
N GLU A 193 9.79 2.00 12.62
CA GLU A 193 10.00 3.21 13.39
C GLU A 193 10.61 2.83 14.75
N TYR A 194 11.64 3.56 15.17
CA TYR A 194 12.44 3.23 16.35
C TYR A 194 13.09 1.84 16.31
N GLY A 195 13.20 1.18 15.16
CA GLY A 195 13.75 -0.18 15.10
C GLY A 195 15.22 -0.28 15.54
N LEU A 196 16.01 0.78 15.36
CA LEU A 196 17.40 0.83 15.84
C LEU A 196 17.52 1.22 17.33
N THR A 197 16.57 1.99 17.84
CA THR A 197 16.68 2.69 19.13
C THR A 197 15.77 2.12 20.21
N GLY A 198 14.66 1.51 19.80
CA GLY A 198 13.44 1.43 20.60
C GLY A 198 12.88 2.82 20.92
N PHE A 199 11.70 2.86 21.53
CA PHE A 199 11.13 4.10 22.00
C PHE A 199 11.94 4.61 23.22
N PRO A 200 12.68 5.73 23.12
CA PRO A 200 13.62 6.11 24.19
C PRO A 200 12.94 6.55 25.49
N GLY A 201 11.64 6.86 25.45
CA GLY A 201 10.82 7.22 26.61
C GLY A 201 10.23 8.63 26.53
N ALA A 202 9.49 9.02 27.57
CA ALA A 202 8.83 10.32 27.63
C ALA A 202 9.78 11.48 28.00
N VAL A 203 10.97 11.18 28.54
CA VAL A 203 11.90 12.20 29.03
C VAL A 203 12.87 12.58 27.92
N ARG A 204 12.90 13.86 27.56
CA ARG A 204 13.76 14.39 26.50
C ARG A 204 15.24 14.05 26.69
N SER A 205 15.72 14.00 27.93
CA SER A 205 17.11 13.66 28.20
C SER A 205 17.50 12.22 27.79
N GLN A 206 16.54 11.30 27.69
CA GLN A 206 16.77 9.91 27.30
C GLN A 206 17.02 9.75 25.79
N TRP A 207 16.60 10.74 24.99
CA TRP A 207 16.72 10.69 23.53
C TRP A 207 18.13 11.04 23.03
N TRP A 208 18.90 11.81 23.80
CA TRP A 208 20.24 12.27 23.40
C TRP A 208 21.21 11.13 23.10
N ASP A 209 21.11 10.02 23.85
CA ASP A 209 22.00 8.87 23.68
C ASP A 209 21.76 8.15 22.34
N TYR A 210 20.61 8.37 21.71
CA TYR A 210 20.24 7.79 20.43
C TYR A 210 20.33 8.78 19.26
N ALA A 211 20.48 10.08 19.56
CA ALA A 211 20.34 11.13 18.57
C ALA A 211 21.65 11.44 17.85
N VAL A 212 21.55 11.67 16.54
CA VAL A 212 22.67 12.04 15.67
C VAL A 212 22.29 13.25 14.85
N ASP A 213 23.25 14.13 14.55
CA ASP A 213 23.00 15.26 13.65
C ASP A 213 23.04 14.78 12.20
N ILE A 214 21.86 14.61 11.60
CA ILE A 214 21.68 14.05 10.25
C ILE A 214 21.70 15.21 9.25
N PRO A 215 22.68 15.29 8.32
CA PRO A 215 22.73 16.36 7.34
C PRO A 215 21.45 16.42 6.49
N ASP A 216 21.05 17.63 6.08
CA ASP A 216 19.93 17.78 5.15
C ASP A 216 20.29 17.24 3.77
N LEU A 217 19.26 16.92 2.98
CA LEU A 217 19.45 16.53 1.60
C LEU A 217 20.06 17.70 0.81
N PRO A 218 21.11 17.46 0.00
CA PRO A 218 21.65 18.49 -0.87
C PRO A 218 20.59 19.01 -1.85
N THR A 219 20.69 20.29 -2.21
CA THR A 219 19.85 20.88 -3.25
C THR A 219 20.36 20.52 -4.64
N GLY A 220 19.45 20.38 -5.60
CA GLY A 220 19.76 20.08 -7.00
C GLY A 220 20.03 18.59 -7.27
N ASP A 221 20.78 18.29 -8.33
CA ASP A 221 21.01 16.91 -8.82
C ASP A 221 22.10 16.14 -8.04
N VAL A 222 22.52 16.65 -6.89
CA VAL A 222 23.58 16.04 -6.08
C VAL A 222 23.00 14.86 -5.28
N ARG A 223 23.40 13.63 -5.64
CA ARG A 223 23.09 12.38 -4.91
C ARG A 223 24.32 11.89 -4.15
N PRO A 224 24.56 12.34 -2.90
CA PRO A 224 25.72 11.90 -2.13
C PRO A 224 25.58 10.43 -1.76
N VAL A 225 26.69 9.71 -1.71
CA VAL A 225 26.75 8.30 -1.27
C VAL A 225 27.57 8.25 0.02
N PRO A 226 26.93 8.36 1.21
CA PRO A 226 27.65 8.43 2.49
C PRO A 226 28.69 7.33 2.70
N CYS A 227 28.42 6.11 2.21
CA CYS A 227 29.35 4.98 2.27
C CYS A 227 30.73 5.25 1.63
N LEU A 228 30.79 6.14 0.63
CA LEU A 228 32.02 6.50 -0.08
C LEU A 228 32.67 7.77 0.47
N GLU A 229 32.03 8.43 1.44
CA GLU A 229 32.52 9.69 1.99
C GLU A 229 33.28 9.50 3.30
N THR A 230 34.41 10.20 3.43
CA THR A 230 35.31 10.02 4.58
C THR A 230 34.84 10.78 5.83
N THR A 231 34.30 12.00 5.71
CA THR A 231 34.06 12.85 6.89
C THR A 231 32.68 13.51 7.00
N LYS A 232 31.94 13.74 5.91
CA LYS A 232 30.74 14.60 5.96
C LYS A 232 29.53 14.00 6.69
N PHE A 233 29.41 12.67 6.73
CA PHE A 233 28.25 11.99 7.32
C PHE A 233 28.57 11.34 8.68
N PRO A 234 27.60 11.28 9.61
CA PRO A 234 27.70 10.50 10.84
C PRO A 234 27.98 9.02 10.55
N ALA A 235 28.69 8.34 11.47
CA ALA A 235 29.10 6.95 11.29
C ALA A 235 27.92 5.99 11.01
N ILE A 236 26.79 6.18 11.72
CA ILE A 236 25.58 5.37 11.51
C ILE A 236 24.98 5.58 10.11
N VAL A 237 24.89 6.83 9.64
CA VAL A 237 24.38 7.15 8.29
C VAL A 237 25.27 6.54 7.20
N LYS A 238 26.60 6.55 7.39
CA LYS A 238 27.54 5.87 6.49
C LYS A 238 27.32 4.36 6.49
N ARG A 239 27.14 3.75 7.66
CA ARG A 239 26.92 2.30 7.77
C ARG A 239 25.63 1.88 7.07
N LEU A 240 24.54 2.62 7.26
CA LEU A 240 23.26 2.38 6.58
C LEU A 240 23.38 2.51 5.05
N SER A 241 24.06 3.56 4.56
CA SER A 241 24.40 3.71 3.14
C SER A 241 25.22 2.53 2.60
N CYS A 242 26.18 2.01 3.38
CA CYS A 242 26.96 0.85 2.99
C CYS A 242 26.15 -0.45 2.95
N ILE A 243 25.20 -0.64 3.86
CA ILE A 243 24.29 -1.80 3.84
C ILE A 243 23.48 -1.78 2.53
N ALA A 244 22.82 -0.66 2.22
CA ALA A 244 22.04 -0.50 0.98
C ALA A 244 22.88 -0.82 -0.27
N ARG A 245 24.09 -0.25 -0.35
CA ARG A 245 25.02 -0.46 -1.47
C ARG A 245 25.55 -1.88 -1.58
N SER A 246 25.88 -2.52 -0.45
CA SER A 246 26.47 -3.86 -0.43
C SER A 246 25.46 -4.91 -0.88
N TYR A 247 24.20 -4.71 -0.52
CA TYR A 247 23.10 -5.63 -0.81
C TYR A 247 22.23 -5.22 -1.99
N ARG A 248 22.53 -4.07 -2.63
CA ARG A 248 21.87 -3.53 -3.83
C ARG A 248 20.36 -3.45 -3.70
N LEU A 249 19.90 -2.86 -2.60
CA LEU A 249 18.49 -2.64 -2.34
C LEU A 249 18.26 -1.22 -1.83
N VAL A 250 17.08 -0.67 -2.13
CA VAL A 250 16.60 0.55 -1.50
C VAL A 250 16.30 0.26 -0.04
N PHE A 251 16.84 1.06 0.87
CA PHE A 251 16.76 0.80 2.31
C PHE A 251 16.12 1.96 3.05
N VAL A 252 15.02 1.70 3.76
CA VAL A 252 14.25 2.70 4.51
C VAL A 252 14.33 2.41 6.00
N VAL A 253 14.81 3.39 6.76
CA VAL A 253 15.22 3.22 8.16
C VAL A 253 14.95 4.46 9.01
N GLY A 254 14.53 4.25 10.25
CA GLY A 254 14.30 5.31 11.24
C GLY A 254 15.54 5.63 12.10
N LEU A 255 15.77 6.91 12.38
CA LEU A 255 16.76 7.43 13.34
C LEU A 255 16.18 8.62 14.11
N ILE A 256 16.88 9.03 15.17
CA ILE A 256 16.61 10.28 15.89
C ILE A 256 17.58 11.35 15.39
N ASP A 257 17.06 12.40 14.76
CA ASP A 257 17.84 13.55 14.31
C ASP A 257 17.95 14.59 15.43
N LEU A 258 19.13 15.20 15.56
CA LEU A 258 19.41 16.26 16.51
C LEU A 258 19.89 17.51 15.77
N LYS A 259 19.22 18.64 16.01
CA LYS A 259 19.68 19.96 15.59
C LYS A 259 20.02 20.82 16.78
N ARG A 260 21.27 21.24 16.89
CA ARG A 260 21.73 22.16 17.95
C ARG A 260 21.54 23.59 17.48
N CYS A 261 20.51 24.25 18.00
CA CYS A 261 20.13 25.61 17.60
C CYS A 261 21.18 26.67 17.93
N SER A 262 22.08 26.40 18.87
CA SER A 262 23.19 27.28 19.21
C SER A 262 24.36 27.22 18.23
N LEU A 263 24.45 26.17 17.39
CA LEU A 263 25.56 25.98 16.45
C LEU A 263 25.18 26.45 15.05
N GLU A 264 23.97 26.14 14.61
CA GLU A 264 23.49 26.46 13.27
C GLU A 264 21.99 26.79 13.31
N PRO A 265 21.54 27.87 12.64
CA PRO A 265 20.11 28.16 12.53
C PRO A 265 19.40 27.04 11.76
N TYR A 266 18.46 26.36 12.41
CA TYR A 266 17.59 25.37 11.78
C TYR A 266 16.12 25.81 11.92
N PRO A 267 15.25 25.59 10.91
CA PRO A 267 13.84 25.94 11.02
C PRO A 267 13.17 25.35 12.27
N GLY A 268 12.54 26.20 13.08
CA GLY A 268 11.90 25.81 14.34
C GLY A 268 12.79 26.01 15.58
N CYS A 269 14.06 26.40 15.43
CA CYS A 269 14.95 26.66 16.55
C CYS A 269 14.48 27.79 17.48
N GLU A 270 13.76 28.76 16.93
CA GLU A 270 13.07 29.83 17.64
C GLU A 270 12.04 29.33 18.68
N HIS A 271 11.60 28.07 18.55
CA HIS A 271 10.65 27.42 19.46
C HIS A 271 11.30 26.35 20.35
N SER A 272 12.62 26.13 20.21
CA SER A 272 13.34 25.17 21.05
C SER A 272 13.36 25.60 22.52
N ARG A 273 13.07 24.66 23.42
CA ARG A 273 13.02 24.93 24.88
C ARG A 273 14.39 24.88 25.54
N ASP A 274 15.28 24.07 24.99
CA ASP A 274 16.61 23.75 25.54
C ASP A 274 17.74 24.06 24.54
N GLY A 275 17.44 24.85 23.49
CA GLY A 275 18.40 25.21 22.46
C GLY A 275 18.74 24.06 21.50
N SER A 276 17.88 23.05 21.41
CA SER A 276 18.01 21.96 20.43
C SER A 276 16.65 21.46 19.95
N LEU A 277 16.64 20.76 18.83
CA LEU A 277 15.48 20.07 18.25
C LEU A 277 15.79 18.59 18.09
N LEU A 278 14.86 17.72 18.48
CA LEU A 278 14.97 16.27 18.37
C LEU A 278 13.84 15.73 17.51
N PHE A 279 14.13 15.10 16.38
CA PHE A 279 13.12 14.64 15.45
C PHE A 279 13.15 13.12 15.30
N ASN A 280 11.97 12.50 15.35
CA ASN A 280 11.78 11.18 14.78
C ASN A 280 11.89 11.29 13.24
N THR A 281 12.85 10.56 12.67
CA THR A 281 13.31 10.80 11.29
C THR A 281 13.36 9.52 10.48
N ALA A 282 12.64 9.45 9.37
CA ALA A 282 12.82 8.43 8.35
C ALA A 282 13.89 8.85 7.34
N LEU A 283 14.78 7.92 7.00
CA LEU A 283 15.78 8.05 5.95
C LEU A 283 15.54 7.01 4.86
N ALA A 284 15.88 7.35 3.62
CA ALA A 284 15.98 6.38 2.54
C ALA A 284 17.34 6.45 1.85
N PHE A 285 17.90 5.27 1.58
CA PHE A 285 19.09 5.08 0.78
C PHE A 285 18.73 4.28 -0.47
N ASP A 286 19.18 4.73 -1.63
CA ASP A 286 18.99 4.00 -2.89
C ASP A 286 19.97 2.81 -2.98
N ALA A 287 19.78 1.93 -3.97
CA ALA A 287 20.55 0.68 -4.08
C ALA A 287 22.06 0.89 -4.34
N ASP A 288 22.47 2.06 -4.81
CA ASP A 288 23.88 2.48 -4.93
C ASP A 288 24.45 3.07 -3.63
N GLY A 289 23.64 3.13 -2.57
CA GLY A 289 23.94 3.74 -1.28
C GLY A 289 23.68 5.23 -1.23
N ALA A 290 23.12 5.84 -2.28
CA ALA A 290 22.85 7.28 -2.28
C ALA A 290 21.82 7.66 -1.22
N TYR A 291 22.07 8.73 -0.49
CA TYR A 291 21.12 9.29 0.46
C TYR A 291 20.05 10.10 -0.29
N VAL A 292 18.81 9.63 -0.31
CA VAL A 292 17.75 10.14 -1.20
C VAL A 292 16.50 10.64 -0.48
N ALA A 293 16.31 10.33 0.80
CA ALA A 293 15.22 10.87 1.59
C ALA A 293 15.64 11.22 3.02
N LYS A 294 15.13 12.34 3.52
CA LYS A 294 15.11 12.73 4.93
C LYS A 294 13.72 13.24 5.24
N TYR A 295 13.05 12.66 6.22
CA TYR A 295 11.74 13.11 6.62
C TYR A 295 11.60 13.12 8.14
N HIS A 296 11.26 14.28 8.70
CA HIS A 296 10.89 14.45 10.11
C HIS A 296 9.40 14.21 10.27
N LYS A 297 9.01 13.23 11.10
CA LYS A 297 7.62 12.90 11.38
C LYS A 297 6.83 14.16 11.75
N ALA A 298 5.75 14.43 11.02
CA ALA A 298 4.96 15.65 11.21
C ALA A 298 3.92 15.49 12.33
N ASN A 299 3.31 14.31 12.41
CA ASN A 299 2.23 14.00 13.34
C ASN A 299 2.72 13.07 14.44
N LEU A 300 3.05 13.64 15.61
CA LEU A 300 3.55 12.89 16.76
C LEU A 300 2.41 12.10 17.43
N TRP A 301 2.76 10.94 17.98
CA TRP A 301 1.90 10.02 18.71
C TRP A 301 2.44 9.78 20.14
N GLY A 302 2.40 10.83 20.96
CA GLY A 302 2.80 10.76 22.38
C GLY A 302 4.31 10.91 22.61
N GLU A 303 5.06 11.29 21.58
CA GLU A 303 6.51 11.54 21.68
C GLU A 303 6.79 12.92 22.28
N HIS A 304 6.40 13.14 23.54
CA HIS A 304 6.54 14.42 24.24
C HIS A 304 7.98 14.94 24.30
N ALA A 305 8.95 14.05 24.12
CA ALA A 305 10.37 14.35 24.08
C ALA A 305 10.86 14.83 22.69
N ALA A 306 10.11 14.57 21.63
CA ALA A 306 10.45 14.94 20.26
C ALA A 306 9.76 16.24 19.85
N ASP A 307 10.41 16.94 18.94
CA ASP A 307 9.88 18.06 18.18
C ASP A 307 9.27 17.50 16.88
N ALA A 308 8.17 18.10 16.45
CA ALA A 308 7.52 17.69 15.22
C ALA A 308 8.16 18.34 13.99
N GLY A 309 8.20 17.63 12.87
CA GLY A 309 8.62 18.18 11.59
C GLY A 309 7.79 19.41 11.22
N SER A 310 8.47 20.52 10.95
CA SER A 310 7.87 21.81 10.55
C SER A 310 7.90 22.05 9.04
N SER A 311 8.55 21.17 8.28
CA SER A 311 8.65 21.29 6.82
C SER A 311 7.33 20.89 6.14
N CYS A 312 6.81 21.77 5.30
CA CYS A 312 5.68 21.49 4.41
C CYS A 312 6.13 21.04 3.01
N VAL A 313 7.37 20.55 2.89
CA VAL A 313 7.84 19.87 1.67
C VAL A 313 7.32 18.44 1.71
N LEU A 314 6.67 18.00 0.63
CA LEU A 314 6.16 16.64 0.53
C LEU A 314 7.29 15.62 0.67
N PRO A 315 7.16 14.64 1.59
CA PRO A 315 8.20 13.67 1.83
C PRO A 315 8.11 12.54 0.80
N GLU A 316 8.72 12.78 -0.35
CA GLU A 316 8.90 11.79 -1.41
C GLU A 316 10.37 11.66 -1.77
N PHE A 317 10.72 10.54 -2.39
CA PHE A 317 12.02 10.39 -3.04
C PHE A 317 11.89 9.59 -4.32
N PHE A 318 12.84 9.80 -5.22
CA PHE A 318 12.97 9.02 -6.44
C PHE A 318 14.13 8.03 -6.31
N SER A 319 13.85 6.74 -6.46
CA SER A 319 14.89 5.72 -6.63
C SER A 319 15.28 5.65 -8.09
N LYS A 320 16.56 5.87 -8.37
CA LYS A 320 17.14 5.76 -9.71
C LYS A 320 17.22 4.31 -10.15
N GLU A 321 17.55 3.40 -9.23
CA GLU A 321 17.63 1.96 -9.51
C GLU A 321 16.27 1.41 -9.95
N LEU A 322 15.21 1.80 -9.24
CA LEU A 322 13.85 1.33 -9.52
C LEU A 322 13.15 2.17 -10.59
N ASN A 323 13.68 3.37 -10.90
CA ASN A 323 13.05 4.36 -11.75
C ASN A 323 11.61 4.67 -11.29
N MET A 324 11.43 4.85 -9.98
CA MET A 324 10.15 4.98 -9.31
C MET A 324 10.21 6.02 -8.18
N SER A 325 9.12 6.76 -8.02
CA SER A 325 8.92 7.66 -6.88
C SER A 325 8.17 6.96 -5.76
N PHE A 326 8.59 7.22 -4.52
CA PHE A 326 7.99 6.70 -3.32
C PHE A 326 7.61 7.84 -2.38
N GLY A 327 6.42 7.75 -1.78
CA GLY A 327 6.05 8.56 -0.63
C GLY A 327 6.60 7.91 0.63
N VAL A 328 7.17 8.70 1.53
CA VAL A 328 7.67 8.23 2.83
C VAL A 328 7.03 9.04 3.94
N PHE A 329 6.43 8.34 4.90
CA PHE A 329 5.88 8.96 6.12
C PHE A 329 5.91 7.94 7.26
N VAL A 330 5.65 8.39 8.49
CA VAL A 330 5.92 7.58 9.68
C VAL A 330 4.67 7.46 10.55
N CYS A 331 4.25 6.21 10.81
CA CYS A 331 3.25 5.89 11.83
C CYS A 331 1.98 6.76 11.79
N ALA A 332 1.77 7.61 12.81
CA ALA A 332 0.59 8.46 12.92
C ALA A 332 0.42 9.49 11.79
N ASP A 333 1.39 9.67 10.90
CA ASP A 333 1.17 10.39 9.65
C ASP A 333 0.06 9.77 8.79
N LEU A 334 -0.17 8.45 8.86
CA LEU A 334 -1.19 7.74 8.09
C LEU A 334 -2.63 8.10 8.50
N ILE A 335 -2.86 8.48 9.75
CA ILE A 335 -4.19 8.81 10.30
C ILE A 335 -4.54 10.29 10.15
N ASN A 336 -3.61 11.09 9.60
CA ASN A 336 -3.71 12.53 9.39
C ASN A 336 -3.76 12.85 7.88
N ALA A 337 -4.28 14.03 7.54
CA ALA A 337 -4.36 14.46 6.14
C ALA A 337 -2.95 14.70 5.55
N TRP A 338 -2.17 15.55 6.21
CA TRP A 338 -0.78 15.80 5.83
C TRP A 338 0.16 14.79 6.50
N PRO A 339 1.17 14.25 5.80
CA PRO A 339 1.46 14.38 4.36
C PRO A 339 0.77 13.32 3.49
N ALA A 340 0.12 12.32 4.09
CA ALA A 340 -0.28 11.09 3.40
C ALA A 340 -1.24 11.33 2.22
N LEU A 341 -2.28 12.16 2.40
CA LEU A 341 -3.26 12.45 1.36
C LEU A 341 -2.69 13.34 0.24
N GLU A 342 -1.81 14.27 0.59
CA GLU A 342 -1.19 15.17 -0.39
C GLU A 342 -0.19 14.47 -1.30
N LEU A 343 0.52 13.45 -0.79
CA LEU A 343 1.33 12.57 -1.62
C LEU A 343 0.46 11.79 -2.63
N VAL A 344 -0.71 11.31 -2.21
CA VAL A 344 -1.65 10.61 -3.09
C VAL A 344 -2.18 11.57 -4.17
N ASP A 345 -2.57 12.79 -3.81
CA ASP A 345 -3.06 13.78 -4.78
C ASP A 345 -2.00 14.17 -5.81
N LYS A 346 -0.73 14.29 -5.38
CA LYS A 346 0.41 14.48 -6.28
C LYS A 346 0.63 13.32 -7.25
N GLY A 347 -0.03 12.17 -7.04
CA GLY A 347 0.01 11.00 -7.91
C GLY A 347 1.06 9.97 -7.52
N ILE A 348 1.57 10.02 -6.28
CA ILE A 348 2.42 8.94 -5.75
C ILE A 348 1.57 7.68 -5.58
N GLN A 349 2.08 6.55 -6.09
CA GLN A 349 1.38 5.26 -6.06
C GLN A 349 2.02 4.23 -5.12
N HIS A 350 3.25 4.49 -4.67
CA HIS A 350 4.05 3.55 -3.88
C HIS A 350 4.53 4.25 -2.62
N PHE A 351 4.30 3.62 -1.48
CA PHE A 351 4.53 4.20 -0.17
C PHE A 351 5.37 3.27 0.71
N VAL A 352 6.24 3.87 1.50
CA VAL A 352 7.06 3.19 2.50
C VAL A 352 6.82 3.83 3.85
N MET A 353 6.58 3.00 4.86
CA MET A 353 6.11 3.46 6.16
C MET A 353 6.80 2.71 7.30
N PRO A 354 7.86 3.28 7.87
CA PRO A 354 8.32 2.88 9.19
C PRO A 354 7.18 3.05 10.20
N LEU A 355 6.94 2.02 11.01
CA LEU A 355 5.81 1.94 11.93
C LEU A 355 6.24 1.46 13.31
N SER A 356 5.66 2.05 14.36
CA SER A 356 5.66 1.51 15.73
C SER A 356 4.29 1.73 16.34
N TRP A 357 3.36 0.81 16.03
CA TRP A 357 1.95 0.88 16.36
C TRP A 357 1.54 -0.33 17.22
N SER A 358 1.06 -0.07 18.43
CA SER A 358 0.46 -1.10 19.29
C SER A 358 -0.93 -1.52 18.79
N ASN A 359 -1.29 -2.78 19.02
CA ASN A 359 -2.59 -3.31 18.69
C ASN A 359 -3.67 -2.94 19.72
N GLU A 360 -3.38 -2.18 20.76
CA GLU A 360 -4.32 -1.97 21.90
C GLU A 360 -5.59 -1.20 21.52
N MET A 361 -5.53 -0.37 20.47
CA MET A 361 -6.61 0.52 20.05
C MET A 361 -7.59 -0.16 19.10
N PHE A 362 -8.72 -0.65 19.60
CA PHE A 362 -9.74 -1.34 18.79
C PHE A 362 -10.17 -0.54 17.56
N GLN A 363 -10.17 0.80 17.66
CA GLN A 363 -10.70 1.70 16.65
C GLN A 363 -9.80 1.88 15.42
N MET A 364 -8.50 1.59 15.55
CA MET A 364 -7.50 1.74 14.48
C MET A 364 -6.43 0.66 14.60
N GLN A 365 -6.78 -0.55 14.21
CA GLN A 365 -5.83 -1.67 14.21
C GLN A 365 -4.84 -1.52 13.05
N PRO A 366 -3.52 -1.75 13.26
CA PRO A 366 -2.51 -1.40 12.27
C PRO A 366 -2.75 -2.07 10.91
N LEU A 367 -2.90 -3.40 10.87
CA LEU A 367 -3.08 -4.12 9.60
C LEU A 367 -4.41 -3.75 8.89
N PRO A 368 -5.60 -3.83 9.52
CA PRO A 368 -6.84 -3.40 8.89
C PRO A 368 -6.82 -1.94 8.45
N TRP A 369 -6.21 -1.04 9.22
CA TRP A 369 -6.13 0.38 8.89
C TRP A 369 -5.26 0.63 7.64
N ILE A 370 -4.05 0.07 7.61
CA ILE A 370 -3.14 0.19 6.47
C ILE A 370 -3.75 -0.44 5.21
N GLN A 371 -4.42 -1.59 5.36
CA GLN A 371 -5.15 -2.25 4.28
C GLN A 371 -6.28 -1.37 3.74
N ALA A 372 -7.11 -0.81 4.63
CA ALA A 372 -8.19 0.09 4.28
C ALA A 372 -7.65 1.28 3.50
N TRP A 373 -6.60 1.92 4.01
CA TRP A 373 -5.96 3.07 3.37
C TRP A 373 -5.41 2.72 1.98
N SER A 374 -4.69 1.59 1.85
CA SER A 374 -4.20 1.09 0.56
C SER A 374 -5.33 0.87 -0.45
N LYS A 375 -6.48 0.35 0.00
CA LYS A 375 -7.67 0.17 -0.84
C LYS A 375 -8.27 1.51 -1.27
N LEU A 376 -8.50 2.41 -0.32
CA LEU A 376 -9.15 3.69 -0.56
C LEU A 376 -8.34 4.55 -1.53
N MET A 377 -7.03 4.62 -1.33
CA MET A 377 -6.15 5.45 -2.16
C MET A 377 -5.75 4.73 -3.45
N ASN A 378 -5.97 3.42 -3.53
CA ASN A 378 -5.49 2.54 -4.61
C ASN A 378 -3.99 2.71 -4.84
N VAL A 379 -3.25 2.36 -3.79
CA VAL A 379 -1.79 2.51 -3.74
C VAL A 379 -1.16 1.23 -3.20
N THR A 380 0.12 1.07 -3.48
CA THR A 380 0.95 0.06 -2.83
C THR A 380 1.63 0.69 -1.62
N ILE A 381 1.56 0.03 -0.46
CA ILE A 381 2.24 0.47 0.76
C ILE A 381 2.99 -0.69 1.41
N ALA A 382 4.26 -0.46 1.74
CA ALA A 382 5.09 -1.35 2.54
C ALA A 382 5.28 -0.73 3.93
N ALA A 383 4.60 -1.31 4.92
CA ALA A 383 4.64 -0.84 6.30
C ALA A 383 5.35 -1.86 7.20
N ALA A 384 6.37 -1.41 7.93
CA ALA A 384 7.20 -2.26 8.78
C ALA A 384 7.01 -1.84 10.25
N ASN A 385 6.43 -2.71 11.06
CA ASN A 385 6.05 -2.42 12.45
C ASN A 385 7.06 -2.94 13.46
N SER A 386 7.10 -2.32 14.64
CA SER A 386 7.82 -2.86 15.79
C SER A 386 7.10 -4.09 16.35
N ARG A 387 7.89 -4.98 16.97
CA ARG A 387 7.42 -6.19 17.63
C ARG A 387 7.53 -6.03 19.14
N SER A 388 6.44 -6.29 19.84
CA SER A 388 6.36 -6.37 21.31
C SER A 388 5.16 -7.23 21.71
N PRO A 389 5.00 -7.66 22.98
CA PRO A 389 3.79 -8.38 23.40
C PRO A 389 2.46 -7.70 23.03
N THR A 390 2.45 -6.37 22.83
CA THR A 390 1.27 -5.59 22.43
C THR A 390 1.37 -4.96 21.04
N SER A 391 2.45 -5.21 20.29
CA SER A 391 2.67 -4.66 18.94
C SER A 391 3.08 -5.75 17.94
N SER A 392 2.29 -5.91 16.89
CA SER A 392 2.59 -6.71 15.70
C SER A 392 1.69 -6.27 14.55
N GLY A 393 2.17 -6.40 13.33
CA GLY A 393 1.40 -6.10 12.13
C GLY A 393 2.18 -5.31 11.12
N SER A 394 3.15 -5.97 10.49
CA SER A 394 3.84 -5.47 9.31
C SER A 394 3.21 -6.04 8.05
N GLY A 395 3.18 -5.29 6.96
CA GLY A 395 2.59 -5.79 5.73
C GLY A 395 2.90 -5.01 4.47
N ILE A 396 2.75 -5.71 3.34
CA ILE A 396 2.81 -5.15 1.99
C ILE A 396 1.41 -5.28 1.40
N PHE A 397 0.81 -4.14 1.09
CA PHE A 397 -0.55 -4.05 0.57
C PHE A 397 -0.54 -3.39 -0.80
N SER A 398 -1.39 -3.86 -1.70
CA SER A 398 -1.60 -3.21 -3.00
C SER A 398 -3.09 -3.15 -3.31
N SER A 399 -3.63 -1.93 -3.39
CA SER A 399 -5.07 -1.69 -3.56
C SER A 399 -5.92 -2.46 -2.52
N GLY A 400 -5.41 -2.56 -1.29
CA GLY A 400 -6.02 -3.29 -0.19
C GLY A 400 -5.77 -4.80 -0.18
N VAL A 401 -5.17 -5.39 -1.22
CA VAL A 401 -4.82 -6.81 -1.21
C VAL A 401 -3.58 -7.01 -0.34
N PRO A 402 -3.63 -7.83 0.73
CA PRO A 402 -2.44 -8.20 1.49
C PRO A 402 -1.56 -9.13 0.66
N LEU A 403 -0.40 -8.65 0.22
CA LEU A 403 0.53 -9.44 -0.58
C LEU A 403 1.51 -10.24 0.28
N ALA A 404 1.90 -9.69 1.43
CA ALA A 404 2.58 -10.38 2.51
C ALA A 404 2.32 -9.66 3.84
N VAL A 405 2.25 -10.42 4.92
CA VAL A 405 1.99 -9.91 6.28
C VAL A 405 2.90 -10.65 7.25
N ALA A 406 3.47 -9.93 8.21
CA ALA A 406 4.03 -10.49 9.42
C ALA A 406 3.13 -10.08 10.58
N TYR A 407 2.59 -11.08 11.28
CA TYR A 407 1.66 -10.86 12.37
C TYR A 407 1.70 -12.07 13.31
N ASP A 408 2.32 -11.87 14.46
CA ASP A 408 2.37 -12.86 15.53
C ASP A 408 2.21 -12.12 16.84
N LEU A 409 1.11 -12.29 17.58
CA LEU A 409 1.01 -11.74 18.93
C LEU A 409 1.52 -12.71 20.01
N SER A 410 1.90 -13.94 19.65
CA SER A 410 2.29 -14.98 20.62
C SER A 410 3.69 -14.81 21.21
N GLY A 411 4.47 -13.84 20.73
CA GLY A 411 5.80 -13.52 21.25
C GLY A 411 6.87 -14.53 20.87
N ARG A 412 6.64 -15.36 19.85
CA ARG A 412 7.53 -16.47 19.53
C ARG A 412 8.64 -16.10 18.57
N GLU A 413 8.34 -15.19 17.65
CA GLU A 413 9.29 -14.72 16.67
C GLU A 413 9.61 -13.24 16.93
N ALA A 414 10.85 -12.99 17.34
CA ALA A 414 11.37 -11.65 17.60
C ALA A 414 11.50 -10.84 16.30
N ASP A 415 11.90 -11.48 15.20
CA ASP A 415 12.15 -10.82 13.91
C ASP A 415 11.50 -11.59 12.77
N GLN A 416 10.63 -10.93 11.99
CA GLN A 416 9.98 -11.53 10.82
C GLN A 416 10.19 -10.70 9.56
N LEU A 417 10.58 -11.36 8.47
CA LEU A 417 10.77 -10.72 7.17
C LEU A 417 9.65 -11.16 6.21
N ALA A 418 8.69 -10.27 5.98
CA ALA A 418 7.62 -10.49 5.01
C ALA A 418 8.05 -9.97 3.64
N VAL A 419 7.97 -10.81 2.61
CA VAL A 419 8.45 -10.51 1.24
C VAL A 419 7.35 -10.77 0.23
N ALA A 420 7.12 -9.81 -0.67
CA ALA A 420 6.14 -9.94 -1.74
C ALA A 420 6.57 -9.23 -3.02
N SER A 421 5.96 -9.64 -4.14
CA SER A 421 6.01 -8.91 -5.40
C SER A 421 4.75 -8.07 -5.54
N ALA A 422 4.92 -6.75 -5.64
CA ALA A 422 3.85 -5.80 -5.89
C ALA A 422 3.88 -5.32 -7.35
N PRO A 423 2.73 -4.88 -7.91
CA PRO A 423 2.73 -4.30 -9.26
C PRO A 423 3.57 -3.02 -9.29
N GLY A 424 4.45 -2.84 -10.27
CA GLY A 424 5.25 -1.61 -10.43
C GLY A 424 4.43 -0.39 -10.85
N TRP A 425 3.19 -0.59 -11.29
CA TRP A 425 2.27 0.47 -11.69
C TRP A 425 0.82 0.09 -11.34
N LEU A 426 0.06 1.06 -10.88
CA LEU A 426 -1.37 0.92 -10.61
C LEU A 426 -2.18 1.81 -11.56
N PRO A 427 -3.29 1.32 -12.13
CA PRO A 427 -4.21 2.15 -12.88
C PRO A 427 -4.68 3.32 -12.01
N GLY A 428 -4.63 4.55 -12.55
CA GLY A 428 -5.12 5.72 -11.83
C GLY A 428 -6.60 5.58 -11.50
N THR A 429 -6.97 5.80 -10.24
CA THR A 429 -8.34 5.62 -9.74
C THR A 429 -9.27 6.79 -10.00
N GLY A 430 -8.75 7.93 -10.47
CA GLY A 430 -9.54 9.16 -10.60
C GLY A 430 -10.02 9.74 -9.25
N LEU A 431 -9.73 9.07 -8.12
CA LEU A 431 -9.91 9.59 -6.78
C LEU A 431 -8.87 10.68 -6.57
N LYS A 432 -9.30 11.94 -6.62
CA LYS A 432 -8.53 13.04 -6.04
C LYS A 432 -8.65 12.92 -4.53
N ALA A 433 -7.52 12.90 -3.83
CA ALA A 433 -7.57 12.92 -2.38
C ALA A 433 -8.20 14.26 -1.97
N PHE A 434 -9.29 14.19 -1.20
CA PHE A 434 -9.92 15.40 -0.69
C PHE A 434 -9.07 15.98 0.43
N CYS A 435 -8.71 17.25 0.30
CA CYS A 435 -8.11 17.99 1.40
C CYS A 435 -9.01 19.15 1.86
N PRO A 436 -9.03 19.42 3.18
CA PRO A 436 -9.76 20.55 3.75
C PRO A 436 -9.28 21.91 3.20
N THR A 437 -10.19 22.73 2.68
CA THR A 437 -9.88 24.12 2.26
C THR A 437 -10.38 25.20 3.21
N ASP A 438 -11.23 24.85 4.18
CA ASP A 438 -11.89 25.84 5.05
C ASP A 438 -11.63 25.53 6.52
N LEU A 439 -10.51 26.05 7.04
CA LEU A 439 -10.17 26.01 8.46
C LEU A 439 -10.73 27.28 9.13
N SER A 440 -12.05 27.36 9.25
CA SER A 440 -12.65 28.34 10.15
C SER A 440 -12.31 27.93 11.59
N ARG A 441 -11.45 28.71 12.26
CA ARG A 441 -10.92 28.47 13.61
C ARG A 441 -11.97 27.86 14.54
N THR A 442 -11.91 26.55 14.75
CA THR A 442 -12.78 25.90 15.74
C THR A 442 -12.11 25.99 17.09
N ALA A 443 -12.77 26.64 18.05
CA ALA A 443 -12.26 26.78 19.40
C ALA A 443 -11.92 25.40 20.00
N ALA A 444 -10.75 25.29 20.64
CA ALA A 444 -10.30 24.07 21.30
C ALA A 444 -11.39 23.51 22.25
N LEU A 445 -11.98 22.38 21.87
CA LEU A 445 -13.00 21.70 22.65
C LEU A 445 -12.31 20.86 23.74
N LYS A 446 -12.82 20.95 24.97
CA LYS A 446 -12.37 20.08 26.06
C LYS A 446 -13.07 18.72 25.95
N PRO A 447 -12.35 17.58 25.94
CA PRO A 447 -13.00 16.28 25.94
C PRO A 447 -13.73 16.02 27.27
N HIS A 448 -14.96 15.52 27.19
CA HIS A 448 -15.75 15.03 28.33
C HIS A 448 -16.14 13.56 28.07
N GLY A 449 -15.65 12.64 28.92
CA GLY A 449 -16.12 11.24 28.98
C GLY A 449 -15.87 10.37 27.74
N SER A 450 -16.17 9.07 27.83
CA SER A 450 -16.19 8.17 26.67
C SER A 450 -17.29 8.64 25.70
N GLN A 451 -16.89 9.10 24.52
CA GLN A 451 -17.82 9.51 23.45
C GLN A 451 -18.39 8.32 22.66
N TRP A 452 -17.85 7.14 22.91
CA TRP A 452 -18.27 5.89 22.31
C TRP A 452 -19.55 5.40 22.98
N LEU A 453 -20.62 5.26 22.19
CA LEU A 453 -21.85 4.60 22.61
C LEU A 453 -21.73 3.12 22.33
N THR A 454 -22.09 2.29 23.32
CA THR A 454 -22.00 0.84 23.25
C THR A 454 -23.38 0.22 23.40
N TYR A 455 -23.69 -0.77 22.57
CA TYR A 455 -24.97 -1.47 22.58
C TYR A 455 -24.76 -2.98 22.44
N GLN A 456 -25.19 -3.74 23.45
CA GLN A 456 -25.04 -5.19 23.47
C GLN A 456 -25.92 -5.86 22.41
N LEU A 457 -25.32 -6.72 21.57
CA LEU A 457 -26.04 -7.51 20.58
C LEU A 457 -26.70 -8.76 21.18
N ASP A 458 -27.87 -9.12 20.65
CA ASP A 458 -28.58 -10.36 20.95
C ASP A 458 -28.00 -11.51 20.14
N MET A 459 -27.33 -12.43 20.83
CA MET A 459 -26.68 -13.58 20.22
C MET A 459 -27.53 -14.85 20.28
N SER A 460 -28.83 -14.76 20.59
CA SER A 460 -29.75 -15.90 20.46
C SER A 460 -29.76 -16.44 19.02
N VAL A 461 -29.96 -17.75 18.82
CA VAL A 461 -29.89 -18.34 17.47
C VAL A 461 -31.00 -17.76 16.59
N GLY A 462 -30.64 -17.20 15.44
CA GLY A 462 -31.60 -16.58 14.53
C GLY A 462 -31.08 -15.30 13.87
N SER A 463 -31.96 -14.66 13.12
CA SER A 463 -31.68 -13.38 12.46
C SER A 463 -32.07 -12.22 13.36
N HIS A 464 -31.18 -11.24 13.45
CA HIS A 464 -31.27 -10.11 14.35
C HIS A 464 -30.96 -8.80 13.65
N HIS A 465 -31.40 -7.72 14.27
CA HIS A 465 -31.14 -6.36 13.86
C HIS A 465 -30.95 -5.47 15.08
N ALA A 466 -30.00 -4.54 15.00
CA ALA A 466 -29.83 -3.48 15.98
C ALA A 466 -29.50 -2.15 15.29
N SER A 467 -29.88 -1.06 15.92
CA SER A 467 -29.68 0.31 15.42
C SER A 467 -29.36 1.23 16.59
N VAL A 468 -28.33 2.06 16.43
CA VAL A 468 -27.92 3.10 17.38
C VAL A 468 -27.66 4.38 16.60
N CYS A 469 -28.22 5.50 17.06
CA CYS A 469 -27.98 6.81 16.47
C CYS A 469 -27.52 7.79 17.55
N SER A 470 -26.61 8.67 17.19
CA SER A 470 -26.15 9.75 18.05
C SER A 470 -26.30 11.10 17.34
N ASN A 471 -26.92 12.05 18.03
CA ASN A 471 -26.96 13.47 17.64
C ASN A 471 -25.84 14.29 18.32
N TYR A 472 -24.93 13.64 19.03
CA TYR A 472 -23.99 14.31 19.91
C TYR A 472 -22.77 14.83 19.12
N GLN A 473 -22.62 16.15 18.96
CA GLN A 473 -21.46 16.93 19.47
C GLN A 473 -21.57 18.45 19.25
N PRO A 474 -21.15 19.29 20.22
CA PRO A 474 -20.97 20.73 20.02
C PRO A 474 -19.84 21.00 19.01
N GLY A 475 -20.13 21.69 17.91
CA GLY A 475 -19.15 22.00 16.85
C GLY A 475 -19.17 21.04 15.66
N PHE A 476 -19.87 19.91 15.77
CA PHE A 476 -20.08 18.89 14.74
C PHE A 476 -21.54 18.94 14.24
N ALA A 477 -21.99 20.11 13.78
CA ALA A 477 -23.42 20.32 13.50
C ALA A 477 -23.76 20.05 12.02
N ASP A 478 -23.94 18.78 11.63
CA ASP A 478 -24.53 18.38 10.34
C ASP A 478 -25.41 17.09 10.42
N GLY A 479 -26.02 16.80 11.58
CA GLY A 479 -27.05 15.73 11.72
C GLY A 479 -26.61 14.48 12.51
N PRO A 480 -27.49 13.47 12.65
CA PRO A 480 -27.17 12.23 13.35
C PRO A 480 -26.21 11.35 12.55
N THR A 481 -25.28 10.71 13.25
CA THR A 481 -24.65 9.49 12.76
C THR A 481 -25.40 8.29 13.30
N CYS A 482 -25.85 7.44 12.38
CA CYS A 482 -26.66 6.27 12.66
C CYS A 482 -25.95 5.02 12.19
N CYS A 483 -25.84 4.04 13.07
CA CYS A 483 -25.33 2.73 12.75
C CYS A 483 -26.36 1.63 12.93
N ASN A 484 -26.50 0.82 11.90
CA ASN A 484 -27.40 -0.30 11.80
C ASN A 484 -26.58 -1.57 11.56
N VAL A 485 -26.91 -2.65 12.24
CA VAL A 485 -26.33 -3.96 11.97
C VAL A 485 -27.45 -4.97 11.73
N THR A 486 -27.28 -5.82 10.72
CA THR A 486 -28.11 -7.01 10.51
C THR A 486 -27.21 -8.23 10.51
N TYR A 487 -27.61 -9.27 11.23
CA TYR A 487 -26.75 -10.45 11.40
C TYR A 487 -27.56 -11.70 11.66
N THR A 488 -26.96 -12.87 11.44
CA THR A 488 -27.56 -14.16 11.77
C THR A 488 -26.62 -14.95 12.67
N SER A 489 -27.01 -15.10 13.93
CA SER A 489 -26.27 -15.84 14.97
C SER A 489 -26.50 -17.35 14.81
N LYS A 490 -25.41 -18.13 14.83
CA LYS A 490 -25.45 -19.60 14.74
C LYS A 490 -25.56 -20.31 16.08
N ALA A 491 -25.05 -19.71 17.15
CA ALA A 491 -24.99 -20.34 18.46
C ALA A 491 -25.27 -19.31 19.56
N THR A 492 -26.05 -19.72 20.56
CA THR A 492 -26.27 -18.95 21.79
C THR A 492 -24.98 -18.91 22.62
N GLY A 493 -24.30 -17.76 22.59
CA GLY A 493 -23.21 -17.34 23.48
C GLY A 493 -23.36 -15.83 23.77
N LYS A 494 -22.51 -15.19 24.59
CA LYS A 494 -22.54 -13.71 24.78
C LYS A 494 -21.12 -13.14 24.85
N GLY A 495 -20.80 -12.03 24.20
CA GLY A 495 -21.62 -11.32 23.22
C GLY A 495 -20.83 -10.30 22.40
N TYR A 496 -21.34 -9.88 21.25
CA TYR A 496 -20.76 -8.77 20.51
C TYR A 496 -21.42 -7.47 20.96
N VAL A 497 -20.71 -6.34 20.83
CA VAL A 497 -21.26 -5.00 21.00
C VAL A 497 -21.26 -4.28 19.65
N LEU A 498 -22.33 -3.51 19.41
CA LEU A 498 -22.35 -2.46 18.40
C LEU A 498 -21.84 -1.18 19.06
N VAL A 499 -20.84 -0.57 18.45
CA VAL A 499 -20.14 0.60 18.98
C VAL A 499 -20.29 1.74 17.99
N LEU A 500 -20.62 2.94 18.48
CA LEU A 500 -20.82 4.14 17.68
C LEU A 500 -20.01 5.30 18.25
N LEU A 501 -19.21 5.95 17.40
CA LEU A 501 -18.61 7.26 17.64
C LEU A 501 -19.27 8.28 16.72
N ASN A 502 -19.59 9.45 17.29
CA ASN A 502 -19.96 10.65 16.55
C ASN A 502 -19.31 11.83 17.30
N GLY A 503 -18.18 12.37 16.81
CA GLY A 503 -17.50 13.50 17.47
C GLY A 503 -15.98 13.49 17.41
N LEU A 504 -15.34 13.65 18.58
CA LEU A 504 -13.90 13.64 18.74
C LEU A 504 -13.44 12.31 19.37
N ASP A 505 -12.60 11.59 18.67
CA ASP A 505 -11.88 10.46 19.24
C ASP A 505 -10.64 10.94 20.00
N PHE A 506 -10.12 10.09 20.88
CA PHE A 506 -8.96 10.44 21.70
C PHE A 506 -8.11 9.23 22.04
N ALA A 507 -6.84 9.48 22.31
CA ALA A 507 -5.94 8.54 22.97
C ALA A 507 -5.19 9.27 24.10
N PRO A 508 -4.85 8.59 25.21
CA PRO A 508 -4.11 9.21 26.31
C PRO A 508 -2.81 9.87 25.83
N GLY A 509 -2.62 11.15 26.17
CA GLY A 509 -1.43 11.90 25.78
C GLY A 509 -1.40 12.39 24.33
N ILE A 510 -2.45 12.11 23.54
CA ILE A 510 -2.60 12.54 22.15
C ILE A 510 -3.66 13.65 22.08
N GLU A 511 -3.45 14.61 21.18
CA GLU A 511 -4.48 15.61 20.88
C GLU A 511 -5.71 14.92 20.26
N PRO A 512 -6.94 15.22 20.69
CA PRO A 512 -8.15 14.65 20.11
C PRO A 512 -8.27 14.96 18.61
N TRP A 513 -8.90 14.06 17.84
CA TRP A 513 -9.16 14.22 16.41
C TRP A 513 -10.62 13.91 16.08
N ALA A 514 -11.12 14.41 14.97
CA ALA A 514 -12.50 14.20 14.55
C ALA A 514 -12.73 12.76 14.07
N GLY A 515 -13.83 12.12 14.45
CA GLY A 515 -14.11 10.75 14.05
C GLY A 515 -15.59 10.46 14.12
N GLU A 516 -16.07 9.74 13.12
CA GLU A 516 -17.36 9.08 13.17
C GLU A 516 -17.12 7.62 12.85
N ALA A 517 -17.57 6.70 13.68
CA ALA A 517 -17.25 5.31 13.46
C ALA A 517 -18.39 4.43 13.90
N CYS A 518 -18.54 3.31 13.19
CA CYS A 518 -19.34 2.21 13.69
C CYS A 518 -18.57 0.90 13.65
N ALA A 519 -18.68 0.09 14.71
CA ALA A 519 -18.01 -1.20 14.80
C ALA A 519 -18.87 -2.28 15.45
N VAL A 520 -18.63 -3.53 15.08
CA VAL A 520 -19.08 -4.73 15.77
C VAL A 520 -17.84 -5.41 16.37
N LEU A 521 -17.80 -5.52 17.69
CA LEU A 521 -16.64 -5.99 18.45
C LEU A 521 -17.01 -7.12 19.42
N PRO A 522 -16.12 -8.09 19.66
CA PRO A 522 -16.32 -9.13 20.67
C PRO A 522 -16.28 -8.53 22.08
N CYS A 523 -17.08 -9.06 22.99
CA CYS A 523 -17.24 -8.52 24.34
C CYS A 523 -17.58 -9.61 25.38
N SER A 524 -16.71 -9.78 26.38
CA SER A 524 -16.84 -10.82 27.40
C SER A 524 -17.68 -10.39 28.60
N GLU A 525 -17.49 -9.18 29.12
CA GLU A 525 -18.19 -8.64 30.30
C GLU A 525 -18.43 -7.12 30.15
N GLY A 526 -19.70 -6.67 30.12
CA GLY A 526 -20.05 -5.24 30.15
C GLY A 526 -19.71 -4.45 28.88
N ALA A 527 -20.55 -3.48 28.50
CA ALA A 527 -20.41 -2.81 27.20
C ALA A 527 -19.16 -1.90 27.10
N ASP A 528 -18.64 -1.39 28.23
CA ASP A 528 -17.54 -0.42 28.27
C ASP A 528 -16.13 -1.06 28.35
N ASP A 529 -16.00 -2.27 28.92
CA ASP A 529 -14.70 -2.97 29.04
C ASP A 529 -14.23 -3.54 27.69
N CYS A 530 -15.11 -3.50 26.67
CA CYS A 530 -14.92 -4.08 25.35
C CYS A 530 -14.40 -3.08 24.30
N LEU A 531 -14.08 -1.86 24.72
CA LEU A 531 -13.39 -0.83 23.91
C LEU A 531 -11.86 -0.99 23.95
N SER A 532 -11.39 -2.23 24.11
CA SER A 532 -9.98 -2.59 24.08
C SER A 532 -9.77 -3.74 23.10
N TYR A 533 -8.58 -3.83 22.52
CA TYR A 533 -8.30 -4.90 21.58
C TYR A 533 -8.30 -6.27 22.26
N PRO A 534 -8.98 -7.28 21.69
CA PRO A 534 -9.09 -8.58 22.31
C PRO A 534 -7.83 -9.42 22.07
N ALA A 535 -6.69 -8.99 22.63
CA ALA A 535 -5.40 -9.68 22.50
C ALA A 535 -5.49 -11.17 22.92
N GLU A 536 -6.32 -11.47 23.92
CA GLU A 536 -6.60 -12.84 24.38
C GLU A 536 -7.36 -13.67 23.33
N ALA A 537 -8.22 -13.06 22.51
CA ALA A 537 -9.00 -13.76 21.49
C ALA A 537 -8.16 -14.20 20.29
N LEU A 538 -7.05 -13.51 20.04
CA LEU A 538 -6.05 -13.86 19.03
C LEU A 538 -5.01 -14.85 19.55
N SER A 539 -4.98 -15.09 20.86
CA SER A 539 -4.26 -16.23 21.40
C SER A 539 -4.97 -17.51 20.94
N ARG A 540 -4.21 -18.55 20.54
CA ARG A 540 -4.64 -19.79 19.85
C ARG A 540 -5.90 -20.51 20.33
N HIS A 541 -6.47 -20.14 21.48
CA HIS A 541 -7.71 -20.71 21.99
C HIS A 541 -8.80 -19.65 21.90
N LYS A 542 -9.71 -19.80 20.92
CA LYS A 542 -10.97 -19.05 20.85
C LYS A 542 -11.63 -19.15 22.23
N PRO A 543 -11.78 -18.04 22.97
CA PRO A 543 -12.37 -18.09 24.30
C PRO A 543 -13.78 -18.68 24.22
N SER A 544 -14.19 -19.43 25.24
CA SER A 544 -15.50 -20.10 25.26
C SER A 544 -16.71 -19.15 25.19
N TRP A 545 -16.48 -17.84 25.33
CA TRP A 545 -17.48 -16.78 25.24
C TRP A 545 -17.64 -16.17 23.84
N PHE A 546 -16.79 -16.50 22.86
CA PHE A 546 -16.92 -15.99 21.49
C PHE A 546 -18.20 -16.50 20.80
N GLY A 547 -18.97 -15.56 20.23
CA GLY A 547 -20.13 -15.88 19.40
C GLY A 547 -19.76 -16.17 17.94
N GLU A 548 -20.70 -16.73 17.18
CA GLU A 548 -20.48 -17.08 15.76
C GLU A 548 -21.58 -16.49 14.87
N PHE A 549 -21.17 -15.70 13.87
CA PHE A 549 -22.06 -15.22 12.83
C PHE A 549 -21.99 -16.11 11.60
N SER A 550 -23.14 -16.38 10.98
CA SER A 550 -23.18 -16.91 9.61
C SER A 550 -23.04 -15.80 8.55
N ALA A 551 -23.56 -14.61 8.89
CA ALA A 551 -23.45 -13.39 8.10
C ALA A 551 -23.66 -12.18 9.02
N VAL A 552 -22.98 -11.09 8.70
CA VAL A 552 -23.12 -9.79 9.36
C VAL A 552 -22.98 -8.69 8.31
N GLU A 553 -23.84 -7.69 8.38
CA GLU A 553 -23.81 -6.50 7.55
C GLU A 553 -23.92 -5.28 8.44
N LEU A 554 -22.89 -4.44 8.39
CA LEU A 554 -22.78 -3.19 9.11
C LEU A 554 -23.09 -2.04 8.15
N GLN A 555 -24.07 -1.22 8.49
CA GLN A 555 -24.45 -0.04 7.73
C GLN A 555 -24.31 1.19 8.59
N VAL A 556 -23.67 2.23 8.07
CA VAL A 556 -23.54 3.52 8.75
C VAL A 556 -24.00 4.63 7.81
N THR A 557 -24.69 5.61 8.38
CA THR A 557 -25.00 6.88 7.73
C THR A 557 -24.28 7.95 8.51
N PHE A 558 -23.29 8.59 7.88
CA PHE A 558 -22.47 9.62 8.49
C PHE A 558 -23.15 11.00 8.42
N SER A 559 -22.78 11.90 9.33
CA SER A 559 -23.33 13.26 9.36
C SER A 559 -22.75 14.14 8.25
N VAL A 560 -21.51 13.88 7.83
CA VAL A 560 -20.79 14.67 6.81
C VAL A 560 -20.14 13.80 5.73
N PRO A 561 -19.90 14.34 4.52
CA PRO A 561 -19.01 13.72 3.56
C PRO A 561 -17.59 13.57 4.12
N GLN A 562 -17.02 12.37 4.03
CA GLN A 562 -15.68 12.08 4.57
C GLN A 562 -15.07 10.81 3.97
N LEU A 563 -13.79 10.60 4.22
CA LEU A 563 -13.11 9.34 3.89
C LEU A 563 -13.47 8.27 4.91
N VAL A 564 -13.84 7.08 4.43
CA VAL A 564 -14.34 5.98 5.27
C VAL A 564 -13.46 4.76 5.12
N PHE A 565 -12.77 4.37 6.19
CA PHE A 565 -11.83 3.25 6.25
C PHE A 565 -12.55 1.97 6.70
N PRO A 566 -12.81 1.00 5.80
CA PRO A 566 -13.38 -0.29 6.17
C PRO A 566 -12.29 -1.18 6.79
N GLN A 567 -12.52 -1.61 8.03
CA GLN A 567 -11.61 -2.48 8.76
C GLN A 567 -12.31 -3.81 9.04
N VAL A 568 -11.66 -4.91 8.65
CA VAL A 568 -12.14 -6.26 8.93
C VAL A 568 -10.99 -7.10 9.48
N LEU A 569 -11.21 -7.71 10.63
CA LEU A 569 -10.27 -8.65 11.23
C LEU A 569 -11.03 -9.91 11.66
N SER A 570 -10.48 -11.07 11.31
CA SER A 570 -11.04 -12.39 11.64
C SER A 570 -9.98 -13.26 12.34
N GLY A 571 -10.37 -14.39 12.93
CA GLY A 571 -9.47 -15.36 13.56
C GLY A 571 -8.41 -15.90 12.60
N ASP A 572 -8.76 -16.06 11.33
CA ASP A 572 -7.84 -16.41 10.23
C ASP A 572 -6.85 -15.29 9.85
N GLY A 573 -6.92 -14.12 10.52
CA GLY A 573 -6.10 -12.95 10.27
C GLY A 573 -6.79 -11.92 9.37
N LEU A 574 -6.00 -11.28 8.52
CA LEU A 574 -6.47 -10.20 7.65
C LEU A 574 -7.09 -10.76 6.36
N LEU A 575 -8.33 -10.37 6.08
CA LEU A 575 -9.08 -10.85 4.93
C LEU A 575 -8.79 -10.01 3.67
N SER A 576 -8.75 -10.64 2.51
CA SER A 576 -8.64 -9.95 1.23
C SER A 576 -9.89 -9.09 0.96
N PRO A 577 -9.77 -7.96 0.24
CA PRO A 577 -10.92 -7.11 -0.09
C PRO A 577 -12.00 -7.76 -0.98
N LEU A 578 -11.76 -8.97 -1.48
CA LEU A 578 -12.74 -9.79 -2.20
C LEU A 578 -13.66 -10.56 -1.25
N GLU A 579 -13.29 -10.67 0.02
CA GLU A 579 -14.01 -11.47 1.03
C GLU A 579 -15.05 -10.64 1.80
N TRP A 580 -15.08 -9.33 1.57
CA TRP A 580 -16.06 -8.40 2.10
C TRP A 580 -16.56 -7.44 1.03
N HIS A 581 -17.83 -7.06 1.13
CA HIS A 581 -18.47 -6.19 0.15
C HIS A 581 -18.74 -4.82 0.74
N LEU A 582 -18.07 -3.79 0.21
CA LEU A 582 -18.29 -2.39 0.56
C LEU A 582 -19.17 -1.73 -0.49
N GLN A 583 -20.26 -1.11 -0.06
CA GLN A 583 -21.11 -0.27 -0.89
C GLN A 583 -21.16 1.13 -0.29
N ALA A 584 -20.96 2.14 -1.13
CA ALA A 584 -21.13 3.54 -0.75
C ALA A 584 -22.24 4.16 -1.62
N ALA A 585 -23.17 4.86 -0.98
CA ALA A 585 -24.19 5.66 -1.63
C ALA A 585 -23.88 7.13 -1.33
N ALA A 586 -23.08 7.75 -2.22
CA ALA A 586 -22.50 9.07 -2.05
C ALA A 586 -23.54 10.16 -1.69
N GLU A 587 -24.71 10.13 -2.33
CA GLU A 587 -25.81 11.08 -2.09
C GLU A 587 -26.41 11.02 -0.67
N SER A 588 -26.18 9.93 0.05
CA SER A 588 -26.78 9.68 1.37
C SER A 588 -25.75 9.51 2.49
N TYR A 589 -24.46 9.69 2.19
CA TYR A 589 -23.33 9.41 3.09
C TYR A 589 -23.38 8.00 3.73
N ARG A 590 -24.12 7.10 3.09
CA ARG A 590 -24.39 5.75 3.60
C ARG A 590 -23.35 4.79 3.07
N HIS A 591 -22.79 4.02 3.99
CA HIS A 591 -21.82 2.98 3.70
C HIS A 591 -22.33 1.66 4.28
N SER A 592 -22.23 0.59 3.51
CA SER A 592 -22.53 -0.78 3.95
C SER A 592 -21.30 -1.65 3.78
N LEU A 593 -20.94 -2.39 4.83
CA LEU A 593 -19.87 -3.36 4.84
C LEU A 593 -20.45 -4.71 5.24
N ARG A 594 -20.43 -5.65 4.31
CA ARG A 594 -20.99 -6.99 4.49
C ARG A 594 -19.89 -8.05 4.54
N LEU A 595 -20.01 -8.94 5.52
CA LEU A 595 -19.18 -10.13 5.67
C LEU A 595 -20.07 -11.39 5.77
N SER A 596 -19.72 -12.40 5.01
CA SER A 596 -20.37 -13.72 5.01
C SER A 596 -19.31 -14.79 4.82
N SER A 597 -19.57 -16.03 5.28
CA SER A 597 -18.66 -17.20 5.28
C SER A 597 -18.00 -17.48 6.64
N ARG A 598 -17.03 -18.41 6.67
CA ARG A 598 -16.23 -18.76 7.86
C ARG A 598 -15.60 -17.54 8.53
N ALA A 599 -15.20 -16.54 7.73
CA ALA A 599 -14.66 -15.29 8.24
C ALA A 599 -15.59 -14.58 9.24
N ALA A 600 -16.92 -14.74 9.10
CA ALA A 600 -17.91 -14.22 10.03
C ALA A 600 -18.06 -15.06 11.32
N GLU A 601 -17.71 -16.35 11.28
CA GLU A 601 -17.75 -17.25 12.44
C GLU A 601 -16.64 -16.96 13.45
N GLU A 602 -15.56 -16.32 13.00
CA GLU A 602 -14.40 -15.93 13.80
C GLU A 602 -14.16 -14.42 13.77
N LEU A 603 -15.23 -13.62 13.70
CA LEU A 603 -15.11 -12.17 13.60
C LEU A 603 -14.43 -11.57 14.85
N LEU A 604 -13.33 -10.85 14.66
CA LEU A 604 -12.64 -10.11 15.72
C LEU A 604 -12.94 -8.62 15.69
N SER A 605 -13.15 -8.05 14.51
CA SER A 605 -13.60 -6.66 14.34
C SER A 605 -14.21 -6.47 12.96
N LEU A 606 -15.38 -5.82 12.89
CA LEU A 606 -15.98 -5.31 11.67
C LEU A 606 -16.29 -3.83 11.87
N GLN A 607 -15.60 -2.92 11.19
CA GLN A 607 -15.69 -1.49 11.44
C GLN A 607 -15.69 -0.66 10.17
N LEU A 608 -16.45 0.44 10.21
CA LEU A 608 -16.38 1.56 9.27
C LEU A 608 -15.98 2.80 10.05
N TYR A 609 -14.77 3.31 9.81
CA TYR A 609 -14.25 4.50 10.49
C TYR A 609 -14.17 5.67 9.51
N GLY A 610 -14.98 6.70 9.72
CA GLY A 610 -14.97 7.97 8.99
C GLY A 610 -13.98 8.97 9.61
N ARG A 611 -13.16 9.59 8.76
CA ARG A 611 -12.26 10.71 9.13
C ARG A 611 -12.66 11.98 8.40
N PRO A 612 -13.36 12.90 9.07
CA PRO A 612 -13.68 14.20 8.51
C PRO A 612 -12.54 15.17 8.88
N PHE A 613 -11.42 15.06 8.17
CA PHE A 613 -10.20 15.83 8.46
C PHE A 613 -10.42 17.35 8.56
N THR A 614 -11.45 17.89 7.89
CA THR A 614 -11.87 19.32 7.98
C THR A 614 -12.34 19.74 9.37
N LYS A 615 -12.72 18.78 10.22
CA LYS A 615 -13.23 19.01 11.58
C LYS A 615 -12.17 18.74 12.66
N ASP A 616 -10.95 18.37 12.27
CA ASP A 616 -9.87 18.21 13.25
C ASP A 616 -9.53 19.56 13.91
N PRO A 617 -9.14 19.59 15.20
CA PRO A 617 -8.79 20.84 15.88
C PRO A 617 -7.62 21.57 15.20
N ASP A 618 -7.64 22.91 15.16
CA ASP A 618 -6.63 23.73 14.49
C ASP A 618 -5.17 23.39 14.84
N ALA A 619 -4.90 22.90 16.07
CA ALA A 619 -3.56 22.52 16.53
C ALA A 619 -2.98 21.26 15.84
N SER A 620 -3.84 20.44 15.25
CA SER A 620 -3.48 19.18 14.60
C SER A 620 -2.96 19.35 13.16
N GLN A 621 -3.25 20.47 12.49
CA GLN A 621 -2.89 20.70 11.09
C GLN A 621 -1.74 21.71 10.96
N LYS A 622 -0.50 21.20 10.84
CA LYS A 622 0.72 22.03 10.76
C LYS A 622 0.99 22.64 9.39
N CYS A 623 0.65 21.91 8.34
CA CYS A 623 0.86 22.34 6.96
C CYS A 623 -0.50 22.54 6.29
N PRO A 624 -0.83 23.76 5.84
CA PRO A 624 -2.06 24.00 5.10
C PRO A 624 -2.00 23.22 3.77
N CYS A 625 -3.03 22.43 3.54
CA CYS A 625 -3.22 21.69 2.29
C CYS A 625 -3.41 22.68 1.13
N ALA A 626 -2.80 22.42 -0.03
CA ALA A 626 -2.79 23.37 -1.16
C ALA A 626 -3.93 23.16 -2.16
N LEU A 627 -4.93 22.32 -1.83
CA LEU A 627 -5.92 21.82 -2.77
C LEU A 627 -7.16 22.73 -2.87
N GLY A 628 -7.88 22.66 -3.99
CA GLY A 628 -9.13 23.38 -4.24
C GLY A 628 -10.38 22.55 -3.86
N SER A 629 -11.51 23.20 -3.65
CA SER A 629 -12.75 22.60 -3.14
C SER A 629 -13.29 21.43 -3.98
N LEU A 630 -13.95 20.48 -3.31
CA LEU A 630 -14.85 19.48 -3.92
C LEU A 630 -16.13 20.17 -4.43
N ASP A 631 -16.02 21.03 -5.44
CA ASP A 631 -17.17 21.54 -6.19
C ASP A 631 -16.90 21.38 -7.69
N SER A 632 -16.97 20.14 -8.19
CA SER A 632 -17.17 19.86 -9.62
C SER A 632 -17.67 18.45 -9.88
#